data_AF-B1YEB6-F1
#
_entry.id   AF-B1YEB6-F1
#
_cell.length_a   1.000
_cell.length_b   1.000
_cell.length_c   1.000
_cell.angle_alpha   90.00
_cell.angle_beta   90.00
_cell.angle_gamma   90.00
#
_symmetry.space_group_name_H-M   'P 1'
#
loop_
_entity.id
_entity.type
_entity.pdbx_description
1 polymer ?
#
loop_
_entity_poly.entity_id
_entity_poly.type
_entity_poly.pdbx_seq_one_letter_code
_entity_poly.pdbx_strand_id
1 'polypeptide(L)'
;MSDKNYTYLIEEIEKLKFHNRTLLTLLGNLHPDAMEDTTIHEAVILFDLSKNDLRKLKDLIINYDQNRFAFEQKALLINPVFSKDNLLFLVNSFVNSEMLTSVGNTILSDYEVRTK
;
A
#
# COMPACT_ATOMS: atom_id res chain seq x y z
N MET A 1 -0.72 -15.48 28.49
CA MET A 1 0.32 -16.11 27.64
C MET A 1 1.66 -15.89 28.31
N SER A 2 2.56 -16.86 28.35
CA SER A 2 3.93 -16.62 28.83
C SER A 2 4.68 -15.74 27.82
N ASP A 3 5.57 -14.87 28.29
CA ASP A 3 6.39 -14.00 27.41
C ASP A 3 7.17 -14.79 26.36
N LYS A 4 7.52 -16.05 26.66
CA LYS A 4 8.14 -16.98 25.71
C LYS A 4 7.23 -17.33 24.54
N ASN A 5 5.94 -17.58 24.77
CA ASN A 5 4.99 -17.89 23.69
C ASN A 5 4.71 -16.66 22.82
N TYR A 6 4.71 -15.47 23.42
CA TYR A 6 4.57 -14.21 22.68
C TYR A 6 5.78 -13.93 21.79
N THR A 7 6.99 -14.09 22.34
CA THR A 7 8.25 -13.92 21.60
C THR A 7 8.34 -14.89 20.43
N TYR A 8 8.05 -16.17 20.67
CA TYR A 8 8.01 -17.20 19.62
C TYR A 8 7.03 -16.84 18.50
N LEU A 9 5.82 -16.35 18.84
CA LEU A 9 4.85 -15.96 17.84
C LEU A 9 5.33 -14.79 16.97
N ILE A 10 6.00 -13.80 17.56
CA ILE A 10 6.60 -12.69 16.80
C ILE A 10 7.66 -13.22 15.83
N GLU A 11 8.54 -14.11 16.28
CA GLU A 11 9.59 -14.70 15.44
C GLU A 11 9.01 -15.46 14.25
N GLU A 12 7.95 -16.25 14.46
CA GLU A 12 7.27 -16.96 13.38
C GLU A 12 6.56 -16.01 12.40
N ILE A 13 5.97 -14.91 12.89
CA ILE A 13 5.40 -13.87 12.03
C ILE A 13 6.48 -13.20 11.18
N GLU A 14 7.62 -12.85 11.75
CA GLU A 14 8.72 -12.22 11.01
C GLU A 14 9.32 -13.16 9.96
N LYS A 15 9.42 -14.46 10.24
CA LYS A 15 9.80 -15.46 9.24
C LYS A 15 8.83 -15.49 8.06
N LEU A 16 7.52 -15.47 8.32
CA LEU A 16 6.51 -15.44 7.26
C LEU A 16 6.60 -14.17 6.40
N LYS A 17 6.78 -13.00 7.02
CA LYS A 17 6.98 -11.73 6.29
C LYS A 17 8.22 -11.78 5.41
N PHE A 18 9.33 -12.32 5.93
CA PHE A 18 10.56 -12.48 5.18
C PHE A 18 10.37 -13.41 3.97
N HIS A 19 9.69 -14.54 4.14
CA HIS A 19 9.39 -15.45 3.04
C HIS A 19 8.50 -14.79 1.98
N ASN A 20 7.45 -14.05 2.37
CA ASN A 20 6.58 -13.37 1.42
C ASN A 20 7.34 -12.33 0.57
N ARG A 21 8.21 -11.53 1.20
CA ARG A 21 9.07 -10.57 0.48
C ARG A 21 10.07 -11.26 -0.45
N THR A 22 10.64 -12.37 -0.01
CA THR A 22 11.56 -13.17 -0.83
C THR A 22 10.86 -13.74 -2.05
N LEU A 23 9.67 -14.31 -1.89
CA LEU A 23 8.87 -14.84 -2.99
C LEU A 23 8.48 -13.74 -3.99
N LEU A 24 8.05 -12.57 -3.50
CA LEU A 24 7.74 -11.42 -4.35
C LEU A 24 8.98 -10.99 -5.17
N THR A 25 10.15 -10.93 -4.53
CA THR A 25 11.42 -10.59 -5.20
C THR A 25 11.79 -11.61 -6.27
N LEU A 26 11.64 -12.91 -5.98
CA LEU A 26 11.92 -13.98 -6.93
C LEU A 26 10.98 -13.94 -8.13
N LEU A 27 9.69 -13.66 -7.90
CA LEU A 27 8.72 -13.47 -8.98
C LEU A 27 9.10 -12.29 -9.88
N GLY A 28 9.48 -11.15 -9.31
CA GLY A 28 9.96 -10.00 -10.09
C GLY A 28 11.23 -10.31 -10.90
N ASN A 29 12.15 -11.11 -10.35
CA ASN A 29 13.35 -11.54 -11.08
C ASN A 29 13.03 -12.49 -12.25
N LEU A 30 11.99 -13.31 -12.13
CA LEU A 30 11.56 -14.25 -13.18
C LEU A 30 10.72 -13.57 -14.26
N HIS A 31 9.96 -12.55 -13.88
CA HIS A 31 9.05 -11.82 -14.75
C HIS A 31 9.19 -10.31 -14.54
N PRO A 32 10.30 -9.69 -15.01
CA PRO A 32 10.57 -8.27 -14.76
C PRO A 32 9.45 -7.36 -15.26
N ASP A 33 8.93 -7.65 -16.47
CA ASP A 33 7.89 -6.86 -17.11
C ASP A 33 6.52 -7.05 -16.43
N ALA A 34 6.30 -8.17 -15.73
CA ALA A 34 5.03 -8.44 -15.05
C ALA A 34 4.88 -7.68 -13.73
N MET A 35 5.94 -7.02 -13.24
CA MET A 35 5.91 -6.21 -12.02
C MET A 35 6.00 -4.70 -12.29
N GLU A 36 5.93 -4.27 -13.55
CA GLU A 36 5.77 -2.85 -13.88
C GLU A 36 4.50 -2.28 -13.22
N ASP A 37 3.41 -3.04 -13.25
CA ASP A 37 2.13 -2.67 -12.65
C ASP A 37 1.93 -3.34 -11.29
N THR A 38 2.56 -2.79 -10.25
CA THR A 38 2.40 -3.30 -8.88
C THR A 38 0.93 -3.27 -8.46
N THR A 39 0.40 -4.40 -8.03
CA THR A 39 -0.96 -4.56 -7.52
C THR A 39 -1.05 -4.23 -6.03
N ILE A 40 -2.26 -4.01 -5.52
CA ILE A 40 -2.49 -3.75 -4.10
C ILE A 40 -2.07 -4.94 -3.23
N HIS A 41 -2.16 -6.16 -3.75
CA HIS A 41 -1.77 -7.38 -3.03
C HIS A 41 -0.25 -7.44 -2.79
N GLU A 42 0.52 -7.00 -3.77
CA GLU A 42 1.98 -6.91 -3.67
C GLU A 42 2.38 -5.73 -2.78
N ALA A 43 1.72 -4.58 -2.94
CA ALA A 43 1.94 -3.41 -2.10
C ALA A 43 1.69 -3.70 -0.61
N VAL A 44 0.68 -4.53 -0.28
CA VAL A 44 0.43 -4.99 1.10
C VAL A 44 1.62 -5.74 1.68
N ILE A 45 2.30 -6.57 0.89
CA ILE A 45 3.49 -7.30 1.31
C ILE A 45 4.68 -6.36 1.46
N LEU A 46 4.87 -5.44 0.51
CA LEU A 46 5.97 -4.47 0.51
C LEU A 46 5.90 -3.55 1.74
N PHE A 47 4.70 -3.05 2.05
CA PHE A 47 4.48 -2.09 3.13
C PHE A 47 4.01 -2.71 4.45
N ASP A 48 3.90 -4.04 4.53
CA ASP A 48 3.42 -4.78 5.71
C ASP A 48 2.07 -4.26 6.24
N LEU A 49 1.13 -4.03 5.32
CA LEU A 49 -0.15 -3.40 5.64
C LEU A 49 -1.13 -4.39 6.25
N SER A 50 -1.81 -3.98 7.32
CA SER A 50 -2.91 -4.77 7.87
C SER A 50 -4.19 -4.61 7.04
N LYS A 51 -5.12 -5.55 7.23
CA LYS A 51 -6.49 -5.45 6.70
C LYS A 51 -7.18 -4.14 7.11
N ASN A 52 -6.91 -3.64 8.32
CA ASN A 52 -7.53 -2.42 8.83
C ASN A 52 -6.94 -1.17 8.16
N ASP A 53 -5.63 -1.16 7.88
CA ASP A 53 -4.98 -0.08 7.13
C ASP A 53 -5.59 0.05 5.74
N LEU A 54 -5.71 -1.07 5.01
CA LEU A 54 -6.32 -1.10 3.69
C LEU A 54 -7.77 -0.63 3.68
N ARG A 55 -8.57 -1.05 4.67
CA ARG A 55 -9.97 -0.61 4.77
C ARG A 55 -10.06 0.90 4.96
N LYS A 56 -9.30 1.44 5.90
CA LYS A 56 -9.29 2.89 6.17
C LYS A 56 -8.75 3.68 4.98
N LEU A 57 -7.70 3.20 4.31
CA LEU A 57 -7.16 3.82 3.12
C LEU A 57 -8.17 3.81 1.98
N LYS A 58 -8.85 2.69 1.75
CA LYS A 58 -9.95 2.59 0.78
C LYS A 58 -11.06 3.60 1.08
N ASP A 59 -11.50 3.70 2.33
CA ASP A 59 -12.50 4.66 2.74
C ASP A 59 -12.02 6.11 2.51
N LEU A 60 -10.75 6.39 2.78
CA LEU A 60 -10.15 7.71 2.52
C LEU A 60 -10.13 8.05 1.01
N ILE A 61 -9.77 7.09 0.16
CA ILE A 61 -9.75 7.26 -1.31
C ILE A 61 -11.16 7.51 -1.84
N ILE A 62 -12.15 6.74 -1.40
CA ILE A 62 -13.55 6.90 -1.85
C ILE A 62 -14.10 8.29 -1.49
N ASN A 63 -13.70 8.83 -0.35
CA ASN A 63 -14.14 10.12 0.15
C ASN A 63 -13.19 11.28 -0.21
N TYR A 64 -12.38 11.12 -1.25
CA TYR A 64 -11.47 12.16 -1.70
C TYR A 64 -12.24 13.40 -2.19
N ASP A 65 -11.94 14.56 -1.61
CA ASP A 65 -12.65 15.83 -1.79
C ASP A 65 -11.80 16.87 -2.55
N GLN A 66 -10.80 16.42 -3.31
CA GLN A 66 -9.84 17.28 -4.05
C GLN A 66 -8.97 18.16 -3.15
N ASN A 67 -8.94 17.92 -1.83
CA ASN A 67 -8.02 18.57 -0.91
C ASN A 67 -6.79 17.70 -0.63
N ARG A 68 -5.74 17.85 -1.43
CA ARG A 68 -4.47 17.11 -1.32
C ARG A 68 -3.87 17.14 0.08
N PHE A 69 -3.81 18.33 0.70
CA PHE A 69 -3.23 18.47 2.02
C PHE A 69 -4.01 17.68 3.06
N ALA A 70 -5.35 17.81 3.06
CA ALA A 70 -6.19 17.05 3.99
C ALA A 70 -6.11 15.53 3.73
N PHE A 71 -6.02 15.12 2.46
CA PHE A 71 -5.86 13.72 2.08
C PHE A 71 -4.56 13.12 2.63
N GLU A 72 -3.42 13.79 2.42
CA GLU A 72 -2.11 13.37 2.95
C GLU A 72 -2.09 13.31 4.48
N GLN A 73 -2.63 14.33 5.16
CA GLN A 73 -2.67 14.36 6.62
C GLN A 73 -3.55 13.24 7.19
N LYS A 74 -4.73 13.02 6.60
CA LYS A 74 -5.62 11.92 7.01
C LYS A 74 -4.97 10.55 6.76
N ALA A 75 -4.23 10.39 5.67
CA ALA A 75 -3.52 9.15 5.37
C ALA A 75 -2.43 8.85 6.41
N LEU A 76 -1.61 9.84 6.78
CA LEU A 76 -0.58 9.69 7.81
C LEU A 76 -1.16 9.32 9.19
N LEU A 77 -2.37 9.80 9.52
CA LEU A 77 -3.08 9.43 10.75
C LEU A 77 -3.59 7.97 10.73
N ILE A 78 -3.79 7.38 9.55
CA ILE A 78 -4.14 5.96 9.43
C ILE A 78 -2.92 5.10 9.69
N ASN A 79 -1.83 5.37 8.97
CA ASN A 79 -0.58 4.66 9.08
C ASN A 79 0.57 5.57 8.61
N PRO A 80 1.66 5.73 9.39
CA PRO A 80 2.78 6.60 9.02
C PRO A 80 3.51 6.17 7.74
N VAL A 81 3.33 4.92 7.29
CA VAL A 81 3.82 4.45 6.00
C VAL A 81 3.19 5.22 4.83
N PHE A 82 1.99 5.79 5.00
CA PHE A 82 1.28 6.54 3.96
C PHE A 82 1.80 7.98 3.80
N SER A 83 3.13 8.14 3.68
CA SER A 83 3.73 9.37 3.16
C SER A 83 3.19 9.67 1.76
N LYS A 84 3.33 10.92 1.29
CA LYS A 84 2.81 11.32 -0.03
C LYS A 84 3.18 10.35 -1.15
N ASP A 85 4.46 10.00 -1.29
CA ASP A 85 4.92 9.16 -2.39
C ASP A 85 4.38 7.73 -2.26
N ASN A 86 4.41 7.16 -1.05
CA ASN A 86 3.84 5.84 -0.78
C ASN A 86 2.32 5.82 -0.95
N LEU A 87 1.63 6.90 -0.60
CA LEU A 87 0.20 7.06 -0.76
C LEU A 87 -0.18 7.04 -2.23
N LEU A 88 0.52 7.81 -3.08
CA LEU A 88 0.27 7.80 -4.53
C LEU A 88 0.62 6.46 -5.14
N PHE A 89 1.71 5.83 -4.72
CA PHE A 89 2.05 4.46 -5.12
C PHE A 89 0.93 3.46 -4.77
N LEU A 90 0.37 3.55 -3.57
CA LEU A 90 -0.73 2.69 -3.12
C LEU A 90 -2.03 2.97 -3.87
N VAL A 91 -2.34 4.24 -4.16
CA VAL A 91 -3.49 4.61 -5.01
C VAL A 91 -3.31 4.00 -6.41
N ASN A 92 -2.12 4.12 -7.00
CA ASN A 92 -1.81 3.49 -8.28
C ASN A 92 -1.93 1.96 -8.21
N SER A 93 -1.51 1.35 -7.10
CA SER A 93 -1.63 -0.10 -6.89
C SER A 93 -3.09 -0.57 -6.83
N PHE A 94 -4.01 0.23 -6.27
CA PHE A 94 -5.45 -0.03 -6.37
C PHE A 94 -5.91 0.02 -7.83
N VAL A 95 -5.52 1.05 -8.58
CA VAL A 95 -5.87 1.22 -10.00
C VAL A 95 -5.39 0.03 -10.83
N ASN A 96 -4.14 -0.38 -10.67
CA ASN A 96 -3.53 -1.55 -11.34
C ASN A 96 -4.22 -2.86 -10.99
N SER A 97 -4.90 -2.93 -9.85
CA SER A 97 -5.71 -4.09 -9.44
C SER A 97 -7.16 -3.99 -9.94
N GLU A 98 -7.46 -3.07 -10.86
CA GLU A 98 -8.81 -2.75 -11.34
C GLU A 98 -9.77 -2.33 -10.22
N MET A 99 -9.24 -1.78 -9.12
CA MET A 99 -10.00 -1.32 -7.97
C MET A 99 -9.98 0.21 -7.87
N LEU A 100 -11.12 0.80 -7.51
CA LEU A 100 -11.26 2.25 -7.30
C LEU A 100 -10.79 3.10 -8.51
N THR A 101 -10.76 2.53 -9.72
CA THR A 101 -10.09 3.09 -10.91
C THR A 101 -10.48 4.55 -11.18
N SER A 102 -11.78 4.88 -11.15
CA SER A 102 -12.26 6.24 -11.43
C SER A 102 -11.74 7.28 -10.44
N VAL A 103 -11.91 7.03 -9.13
CA VAL A 103 -11.47 7.96 -8.09
C VAL A 103 -9.96 7.95 -7.90
N GLY A 104 -9.32 6.79 -8.06
CA GLY A 104 -7.87 6.63 -8.04
C GLY A 104 -7.21 7.46 -9.13
N ASN A 105 -7.68 7.34 -10.38
CA ASN A 105 -7.19 8.16 -11.49
C ASN A 105 -7.44 9.65 -11.28
N THR A 106 -8.57 10.02 -10.66
CA THR A 106 -8.85 11.42 -10.29
C THR A 106 -7.81 11.96 -9.31
N ILE A 107 -7.47 11.20 -8.27
CA ILE A 107 -6.41 11.57 -7.31
C ILE A 107 -5.07 11.69 -8.05
N LEU A 108 -4.65 10.66 -8.79
CA LEU A 108 -3.36 10.63 -9.48
C LEU A 108 -3.21 11.83 -10.43
N SER A 109 -4.23 12.11 -11.23
CA SER A 109 -4.27 13.24 -12.16
C SER A 109 -4.16 14.57 -11.44
N ASP A 110 -4.81 14.73 -10.27
CA ASP A 110 -4.67 15.95 -9.48
C ASP A 110 -3.18 16.19 -9.15
N TYR A 111 -2.45 15.16 -8.72
CA TYR A 111 -1.04 15.26 -8.37
C TYR A 111 -0.08 15.51 -9.55
N GLU A 112 -0.41 15.08 -10.76
CA GLU A 112 0.41 15.30 -11.97
C GLU A 112 0.45 16.76 -12.43
N VAL A 113 -0.60 17.53 -12.18
CA VAL A 113 -0.82 18.90 -12.71
C VAL A 113 0.27 19.94 -12.32
N ARG A 114 1.25 19.60 -11.46
CA ARG A 114 2.29 20.53 -10.97
C ARG A 114 3.71 20.32 -11.52
N THR A 115 3.94 19.48 -12.52
CA THR A 115 5.22 19.49 -13.24
C THR A 115 5.17 20.51 -14.39
N LYS A 116 5.27 21.80 -14.06
CA LYS A 116 5.57 22.88 -15.01
C LYS A 116 6.65 23.79 -14.44
#